data_AF-A0A380E086-F1
#
_entry.id   AF-A0A380E086-F1
#
_cell.length_a   1.000
_cell.length_b   1.000
_cell.length_c   1.000
_cell.angle_alpha   90.00
_cell.angle_beta   90.00
_cell.angle_gamma   90.00
#
_symmetry.space_group_name_H-M   'P 1'
#
loop_
_entity.id
_entity.type
_entity.pdbx_description
1 polymer ?
#
loop_
_entity_poly.entity_id
_entity_poly.type
_entity_poly.pdbx_seq_one_letter_code
_entity_poly.pdbx_strand_id
1 'polypeptide(L)'
;MKLKPFLPILISGAVFIVFLLLPASWFTGLVNEKTVEDNRTSLTDQVLKGTLIQDKLYESNKYYPIYGSSELGKDDPFNPAIALNKHNANKKAFLLGAGVLQT
;
A
#
# COMPACT_ATOMS: atom_id res chain seq x y z
N MET A 1 6.43 -6.00 50.65
CA MET A 1 6.79 -4.85 49.78
C MET A 1 5.51 -4.19 49.27
N LYS A 2 5.40 -2.86 49.33
CA LYS A 2 4.22 -2.15 48.81
C LYS A 2 4.30 -2.16 47.28
N LEU A 3 3.47 -2.96 46.60
CA LEU A 3 3.44 -3.12 45.14
C LEU A 3 2.81 -1.93 44.39
N LYS A 4 2.12 -1.04 45.11
CA LYS A 4 1.37 0.10 44.55
C LYS A 4 2.18 1.08 43.66
N PRO A 5 3.46 1.40 43.92
CA PRO A 5 4.22 2.31 43.05
C PRO A 5 4.67 1.65 41.73
N PHE A 6 4.67 0.31 41.64
CA PHE A 6 5.06 -0.42 40.42
C PHE A 6 3.87 -0.75 39.51
N LEU A 7 2.65 -0.50 39.96
CA LEU A 7 1.43 -0.79 39.22
C LEU A 7 1.39 -0.13 37.83
N PRO A 8 1.80 1.15 37.64
CA PRO A 8 1.83 1.77 36.32
C PRO A 8 2.80 1.07 35.34
N ILE A 9 3.95 0.62 35.85
CA ILE A 9 4.96 -0.09 35.04
C ILE A 9 4.43 -1.47 34.61
N LEU A 10 3.78 -2.19 35.54
CA LEU A 10 3.17 -3.48 35.24
C LEU A 10 2.03 -3.36 34.22
N ILE A 11 1.18 -2.33 34.35
CA ILE A 11 0.10 -2.07 33.40
C ILE A 11 0.68 -1.72 32.02
N SER A 12 1.67 -0.83 31.96
CA SER A 12 2.32 -0.46 30.69
C SER A 12 2.96 -1.67 30.00
N GLY A 13 3.68 -2.50 30.77
CA GLY A 13 4.26 -3.75 30.27
C GLY A 13 3.21 -4.72 29.74
N ALA A 14 2.09 -4.87 30.45
CA ALA A 14 0.99 -5.71 29.99
C ALA A 14 0.36 -5.19 28.69
N VAL A 15 0.10 -3.88 28.58
CA VAL A 15 -0.43 -3.27 27.35
C VAL A 15 0.54 -3.44 26.19
N PHE A 16 1.84 -3.28 26.42
CA PHE A 16 2.86 -3.48 25.41
C PHE A 16 2.93 -4.93 24.92
N ILE A 17 2.88 -5.90 25.83
CA ILE A 17 2.84 -7.33 25.48
C ILE A 17 1.57 -7.63 24.66
N VAL A 18 0.41 -7.14 25.10
CA VAL A 18 -0.84 -7.30 24.34
C VAL A 18 -0.68 -6.73 22.93
N PHE A 19 -0.11 -5.53 22.80
CA PHE A 19 0.13 -4.89 21.50
C PHE A 19 1.06 -5.71 20.60
N LEU A 20 2.15 -6.28 21.13
CA LEU A 20 3.05 -7.13 20.36
C LEU A 20 2.39 -8.43 19.88
N LEU A 21 1.42 -8.94 20.65
CA LEU A 21 0.67 -10.14 20.31
C LEU A 21 -0.49 -9.86 19.35
N LEU A 22 -0.84 -8.59 19.07
CA LEU A 22 -1.88 -8.26 18.12
C LEU A 22 -1.45 -8.66 16.70
N PRO A 23 -2.29 -9.41 15.96
CA PRO A 23 -1.99 -9.73 14.58
C PRO A 23 -1.92 -8.47 13.72
N ALA A 24 -0.85 -8.33 12.94
CA ALA A 24 -0.72 -7.23 11.96
C ALA A 24 -1.88 -7.21 10.95
N SER A 25 -2.51 -8.38 10.70
CA SER A 25 -3.67 -8.51 9.81
C SER A 25 -4.88 -7.67 10.25
N TRP A 26 -5.01 -7.33 11.54
CA TRP A 26 -6.11 -6.47 12.00
C TRP A 26 -6.02 -5.03 11.47
N PHE A 27 -4.83 -4.58 11.08
CA PHE A 27 -4.61 -3.24 10.54
C PHE A 27 -4.75 -3.17 9.01
N THR A 28 -4.89 -4.30 8.32
CA THR A 28 -4.97 -4.33 6.83
C THR A 28 -6.33 -3.87 6.30
N GLY A 29 -7.37 -3.93 7.13
CA GLY A 29 -8.70 -3.40 6.83
C GLY A 29 -8.73 -1.87 6.68
N LEU A 30 -7.67 -1.15 7.07
CA LEU A 30 -7.57 0.30 6.95
C LEU A 30 -7.39 0.78 5.50
N VAL A 31 -6.91 -0.08 4.60
CA VAL A 31 -6.78 0.23 3.17
C VAL A 31 -8.13 -0.05 2.50
N ASN A 32 -8.86 0.99 2.12
CA ASN A 32 -10.14 0.85 1.41
C ASN A 32 -9.96 0.88 -0.12
N GLU A 33 -11.00 0.56 -0.89
CA GLU A 33 -10.94 0.58 -2.36
C GLU A 33 -10.54 1.96 -2.91
N LYS A 34 -10.97 3.04 -2.24
CA LYS A 34 -10.62 4.41 -2.63
C LYS A 34 -9.12 4.69 -2.45
N THR A 35 -8.50 4.20 -1.38
CA THR A 35 -7.05 4.31 -1.17
C THR A 35 -6.28 3.59 -2.26
N VAL A 36 -6.75 2.39 -2.67
CA VAL A 36 -6.15 1.64 -3.78
C VAL A 36 -6.30 2.42 -5.09
N GLU A 37 -7.49 2.96 -5.36
CA GLU A 37 -7.74 3.74 -6.57
C GLU A 37 -6.92 5.01 -6.66
N ASP A 38 -6.82 5.77 -5.56
CA ASP A 38 -6.07 7.03 -5.52
C ASP A 38 -4.55 6.79 -5.65
N ASN A 39 -4.04 5.64 -5.20
CA ASN A 39 -2.62 5.28 -5.26
C ASN A 39 -2.22 4.47 -6.49
N ARG A 40 -3.14 4.15 -7.40
CA ARG A 40 -2.85 3.22 -8.50
C ARG A 40 -1.82 3.72 -9.52
N THR A 41 -1.62 5.03 -9.64
CA THR A 41 -0.57 5.63 -10.48
C THR A 41 0.54 6.26 -9.65
N SER A 42 0.55 6.01 -8.33
CA SER A 42 1.53 6.56 -7.40
C SER A 42 2.79 5.71 -7.43
N LEU A 43 3.91 6.33 -7.78
CA LEU A 43 5.22 5.68 -7.88
C LEU A 43 6.05 5.88 -6.60
N THR A 44 5.38 6.02 -5.45
CA THR A 44 6.04 6.21 -4.16
C THR A 44 6.54 4.89 -3.58
N ASP A 45 7.62 4.94 -2.82
CA ASP A 45 8.19 3.79 -2.13
C ASP A 45 7.16 3.02 -1.29
N GLN A 46 6.22 3.72 -0.66
CA GLN A 46 5.18 3.10 0.17
C GLN A 46 4.25 2.19 -0.65
N VAL A 47 3.91 2.58 -1.87
CA VAL A 47 3.02 1.81 -2.75
C VAL A 47 3.80 0.67 -3.41
N LEU A 48 5.04 0.94 -3.84
CA LEU A 48 5.86 -0.01 -4.60
C LEU A 48 6.57 -1.05 -3.73
N LYS A 49 6.96 -0.72 -2.50
CA LYS A 49 7.60 -1.66 -1.55
C LYS A 49 6.60 -2.26 -0.56
N GLY A 50 5.45 -1.62 -0.38
CA GLY A 50 4.37 -2.13 0.48
C GLY A 50 3.52 -3.18 -0.23
N THR A 51 3.16 -4.25 0.47
CA THR A 51 2.35 -5.34 -0.11
C THR A 51 0.85 -5.05 -0.05
N LEU A 52 0.35 -4.36 0.98
CA LEU A 52 -1.10 -4.22 1.21
C LEU A 52 -1.89 -3.61 0.05
N ILE A 53 -1.37 -2.57 -0.61
CA ILE A 53 -2.03 -1.94 -1.75
C ILE A 53 -1.92 -2.85 -2.99
N GLN A 54 -0.75 -3.48 -3.18
CA GLN A 54 -0.51 -4.38 -4.30
C GLN A 54 -1.37 -5.66 -4.21
N ASP A 55 -1.46 -6.27 -3.02
CA ASP A 55 -2.27 -7.47 -2.77
C ASP A 55 -3.75 -7.20 -3.06
N LYS A 56 -4.30 -6.11 -2.50
CA LYS A 56 -5.69 -5.69 -2.79
C LYS A 56 -5.94 -5.40 -4.26
N LEU A 57 -4.90 -4.97 -4.96
CA LEU A 57 -4.99 -4.74 -6.39
C LEU A 57 -4.96 -6.05 -7.18
N TYR A 58 -4.07 -6.98 -6.85
CA TYR A 58 -3.99 -8.28 -7.50
C TYR A 58 -5.23 -9.14 -7.24
N GLU A 59 -5.87 -8.99 -6.08
CA GLU A 59 -7.19 -9.58 -5.77
C GLU A 59 -8.31 -9.01 -6.66
N SER A 60 -8.12 -7.80 -7.21
CA SER A 60 -9.12 -7.08 -7.98
C SER A 60 -8.91 -7.20 -9.48
N ASN A 61 -9.91 -7.69 -10.21
CA ASN A 61 -9.88 -7.73 -11.67
C ASN A 61 -10.11 -6.34 -12.34
N LYS A 62 -10.16 -5.26 -11.56
CA LYS A 62 -10.43 -3.89 -12.03
C LYS A 62 -9.21 -3.19 -12.63
N TYR A 63 -8.00 -3.76 -12.49
CA TYR A 63 -6.75 -3.08 -12.84
C TYR A 63 -5.89 -3.88 -13.83
N TYR A 64 -5.16 -3.16 -14.68
CA TYR A 64 -4.05 -3.70 -15.48
C TYR A 64 -2.72 -3.29 -14.86
N PRO A 65 -1.91 -4.24 -14.36
CA PRO A 65 -0.57 -3.94 -13.88
C PRO A 65 0.35 -3.61 -15.06
N ILE A 66 1.05 -2.48 -14.97
CA ILE A 66 2.05 -2.01 -15.93
C ILE A 66 3.37 -1.93 -15.19
N TYR A 67 4.29 -2.83 -15.51
CA TYR A 67 5.62 -2.88 -14.93
C TYR A 67 6.60 -2.03 -15.73
N GLY A 68 7.55 -1.40 -15.05
CA GLY A 68 8.58 -0.57 -15.67
C GLY A 68 9.50 0.05 -14.64
N SER A 69 10.25 1.08 -15.03
CA SER A 69 11.19 1.76 -14.14
C SER A 69 10.92 3.27 -14.18
N SER A 70 11.91 4.08 -14.59
CA SER A 70 11.77 5.53 -14.66
C SER A 70 10.87 5.98 -15.81
N GLU A 71 10.56 5.12 -16.78
CA GLU A 71 9.70 5.41 -17.93
C GLU A 71 8.25 5.67 -17.50
N LEU A 72 7.78 4.99 -16.44
CA LEU A 72 6.40 5.12 -15.96
C LEU A 72 6.10 6.50 -15.36
N GLY A 73 7.12 7.16 -14.82
CA GLY A 73 7.02 8.50 -14.23
C GLY A 73 7.18 9.64 -15.23
N LYS A 74 7.42 9.34 -16.51
CA LYS A 74 7.59 10.36 -17.54
C LYS A 74 6.23 11.02 -17.83
N ASP A 75 6.23 12.35 -17.81
CA ASP A 75 5.08 13.16 -18.24
C ASP A 75 4.99 13.12 -19.78
N ASP A 76 4.37 12.06 -20.28
CA ASP A 76 4.16 11.79 -21.70
C ASP A 76 2.66 11.65 -21.97
N PRO A 77 2.07 12.46 -22.88
CA PRO A 77 0.65 12.34 -23.23
C PRO A 77 0.26 10.98 -23.81
N PHE A 78 1.23 10.22 -24.33
CA PHE A 78 1.05 8.87 -24.87
C PHE A 78 1.35 7.77 -23.86
N ASN A 79 1.59 8.12 -22.58
CA ASN A 79 1.76 7.13 -21.53
C ASN A 79 0.51 6.22 -21.47
N PRO A 80 0.68 4.88 -21.57
CA PRO A 80 -0.43 3.94 -21.62
C PRO A 80 -1.35 4.05 -20.39
N ALA A 81 -0.82 4.46 -19.23
CA ALA A 81 -1.65 4.70 -18.06
C ALA A 81 -2.62 5.86 -18.25
N ILE A 82 -2.21 6.93 -18.95
CA ILE A 82 -3.08 8.06 -19.25
C ILE A 82 -4.19 7.62 -20.23
N ALA A 83 -3.83 6.87 -21.27
CA ALA A 83 -4.79 6.36 -22.26
C ALA A 83 -5.86 5.47 -21.62
N LEU A 84 -5.44 4.48 -20.82
CA LEU A 84 -6.36 3.56 -20.13
C LEU A 84 -7.28 4.29 -19.14
N ASN A 85 -6.80 5.38 -18.53
CA ASN A 85 -7.58 6.14 -17.56
C ASN A 85 -8.56 7.13 -18.21
N LYS A 86 -8.18 7.77 -19.32
CA LYS A 86 -9.01 8.77 -20.00
C LYS A 86 -10.16 8.17 -20.80
N HIS A 87 -10.00 6.95 -21.30
CA HIS A 87 -10.96 6.33 -22.22
C HIS A 87 -11.98 5.39 -21.54
N ASN A 88 -12.15 5.46 -20.22
CA ASN A 88 -13.05 4.56 -19.48
C ASN A 88 -12.82 3.08 -19.85
N ALA A 89 -11.55 2.70 -19.99
CA ALA A 89 -11.21 1.31 -20.27
C ALA A 89 -11.80 0.39 -19.18
N ASN A 90 -12.21 -0.81 -19.57
CA ASN A 90 -12.83 -1.78 -18.65
C ASN A 90 -11.94 -2.09 -17.42
N LYS A 91 -10.62 -1.92 -17.56
CA LYS A 91 -9.69 -1.90 -16.43
C LYS A 91 -8.83 -0.65 -16.45
N LYS A 92 -8.58 -0.11 -15.27
CA LYS A 92 -7.72 1.08 -15.08
C LYS A 92 -6.25 0.66 -14.99
N ALA A 93 -5.35 1.55 -15.37
CA ALA A 93 -3.92 1.26 -15.22
C ALA A 93 -3.48 1.28 -13.75
N PHE A 94 -2.57 0.37 -13.42
CA PHE A 94 -1.81 0.34 -12.17
C PHE A 94 -0.33 0.34 -12.49
N LEU A 95 0.40 1.34 -12.00
CA LEU A 95 1.81 1.49 -12.29
C LEU A 95 2.65 0.81 -11.23
N LEU A 96 3.52 -0.10 -11.67
CA LEU A 96 4.45 -0.85 -10.83
C LEU A 96 5.87 -0.59 -11.30
N GLY A 97 6.45 0.48 -10.74
CA GLY A 97 7.87 0.73 -10.84
C GLY A 97 8.27 2.20 -10.76
N ALA A 98 9.41 2.48 -10.14
CA ALA A 98 10.01 3.81 -10.04
C ALA A 98 11.54 3.72 -10.05
N GLY A 99 12.20 4.78 -10.52
CA GLY A 99 13.65 4.93 -10.39
C GLY A 99 14.43 3.92 -11.23
N VAL A 100 15.48 3.32 -10.66
CA VAL A 100 16.21 2.16 -11.22
C VAL A 100 15.74 0.91 -10.47
N LEU A 101 14.55 0.41 -10.80
CA LEU A 101 14.19 -0.95 -10.42
C LEU A 101 14.81 -1.88 -11.44
N GLN A 102 15.96 -2.45 -11.10
CA GLN A 102 16.57 -3.54 -11.85
C GLN A 102 16.12 -4.87 -11.25
N THR A 103 15.67 -5.76 -12.14
CA THR A 103 15.23 -7.14 -11.88
C THR A 103 16.32 -8.01 -11.25
#